data_AF-B4K1W8-F1
#
_entry.id   AF-B4K1W8-F1
#
_cell.length_a   1.000
_cell.length_b   1.000
_cell.length_c   1.000
_cell.angle_alpha   90.00
_cell.angle_beta   90.00
_cell.angle_gamma   90.00
#
_symmetry.space_group_name_H-M   'P 1'
#
loop_
_entity.id
_entity.type
_entity.pdbx_description
1 polymer ?
#
loop_
_entity_poly.entity_id
_entity_poly.type
_entity_poly.pdbx_seq_one_letter_code
_entity_poly.pdbx_strand_id
1 'polypeptide(L)'
;DKSKTTRLIEEGDPRVQLSRNSCLSICSSKKYKSEWIIYVEKSGTAGLSSNIEHATLVSTLMVALQCGKVIKLESIETTFPEDIDGDYVEQSHLILDSKLRIQLDTESGKKLLQLRSNIDREFAKLVGRRIVDTAWCPSVSYVQKLLKLDFEYSGLSDNDLVF
;
A
#
# COMPACT_ATOMS: atom_id res chain seq x y z
N ASP A 1 1.04 4.43 -31.58
CA ASP A 1 0.55 5.32 -30.52
C ASP A 1 0.74 4.65 -29.15
N LYS A 2 1.20 5.42 -28.15
CA LYS A 2 1.78 4.92 -26.89
C LYS A 2 0.70 4.63 -25.83
N SER A 3 0.12 3.43 -25.80
CA SER A 3 -0.49 2.91 -24.58
C SER A 3 0.52 1.98 -23.88
N LYS A 4 1.51 2.57 -23.20
CA LYS A 4 2.33 1.82 -22.23
C LYS A 4 1.41 1.44 -21.08
N THR A 5 0.77 0.28 -21.18
CA THR A 5 0.02 -0.32 -20.08
C THR A 5 1.04 -0.68 -19.01
N THR A 6 1.15 0.18 -17.99
CA THR A 6 1.77 -0.16 -16.71
C THR A 6 0.96 -1.32 -16.12
N ARG A 7 1.41 -2.54 -16.40
CA ARG A 7 0.90 -3.75 -15.75
C ARG A 7 1.42 -3.74 -14.32
N LEU A 8 0.54 -4.11 -13.38
CA LEU A 8 0.98 -4.49 -12.05
C LEU A 8 1.91 -5.71 -12.19
N ILE A 9 3.00 -5.68 -11.45
CA ILE A 9 4.00 -6.73 -11.45
C ILE A 9 3.69 -7.57 -10.22
N GLU A 10 3.36 -8.84 -10.44
CA GLU A 10 3.14 -9.79 -9.36
C GLU A 10 4.48 -10.18 -8.74
N GLU A 11 4.44 -10.55 -7.46
CA GLU A 11 5.60 -11.11 -6.77
C GLU A 11 6.12 -12.34 -7.55
N GLY A 12 7.38 -12.32 -7.95
CA GLY A 12 7.99 -13.41 -8.72
C GLY A 12 7.71 -13.40 -10.23
N ASP A 13 7.17 -12.33 -10.84
CA ASP A 13 7.08 -12.23 -12.30
C ASP A 13 8.49 -12.38 -12.91
N PRO A 14 8.76 -13.47 -13.68
CA PRO A 14 10.12 -13.76 -14.17
C PRO A 14 10.61 -12.71 -15.18
N ARG A 15 9.71 -11.87 -15.69
CA ARG A 15 10.02 -10.78 -16.63
C ARG A 15 10.46 -9.52 -15.90
N VAL A 16 10.47 -9.51 -14.56
CA VAL A 16 10.86 -8.34 -13.77
C VAL A 16 11.82 -8.75 -12.66
N GLN A 17 12.95 -8.07 -12.58
CA GLN A 17 13.99 -8.35 -11.60
C GLN A 17 14.37 -7.06 -10.88
N LEU A 18 14.73 -7.16 -9.60
CA LEU A 18 15.38 -6.05 -8.92
C LEU A 18 16.77 -5.85 -9.53
N SER A 19 17.12 -4.60 -9.83
CA SER A 19 18.45 -4.26 -10.28
C SER A 19 19.51 -4.74 -9.30
N ARG A 20 20.67 -5.15 -9.81
CA ARG A 20 21.84 -5.49 -8.98
C ARG A 20 22.37 -4.28 -8.20
N ASN A 21 22.04 -3.08 -8.65
CA ASN A 21 22.39 -1.83 -7.98
C ASN A 21 21.36 -1.45 -6.90
N SER A 22 20.25 -2.18 -6.78
CA SER A 22 19.26 -1.95 -5.74
C SER A 22 19.76 -2.50 -4.41
N CYS A 23 19.70 -1.69 -3.35
CA CYS A 23 19.99 -2.11 -1.97
C CYS A 23 19.00 -3.19 -1.47
N LEU A 24 17.82 -3.29 -2.09
CA LEU A 24 16.83 -4.32 -1.74
C LEU A 24 17.30 -5.75 -2.10
N SER A 25 18.19 -5.89 -3.09
CA SER A 25 18.72 -7.21 -3.50
C SER A 25 19.50 -7.91 -2.38
N ILE A 26 20.21 -7.13 -1.56
CA ILE A 26 21.00 -7.57 -0.40
C ILE A 26 20.10 -7.93 0.79
N CYS A 27 18.94 -7.28 0.84
CA CYS A 27 17.94 -7.40 1.88
C CYS A 27 17.09 -8.68 1.76
N SER A 28 17.08 -9.37 0.62
CA SER A 28 16.31 -10.61 0.39
C SER A 28 16.60 -11.79 1.35
N SER A 29 17.70 -11.72 2.12
CA SER A 29 18.02 -12.66 3.21
C SER A 29 17.21 -12.43 4.49
N LYS A 30 16.62 -11.24 4.66
CA LYS A 30 15.71 -10.92 5.77
C LYS A 30 14.28 -11.17 5.31
N LYS A 31 13.55 -11.96 6.10
CA LYS A 31 12.09 -12.15 5.93
C LYS A 31 11.37 -10.85 6.27
N TYR A 32 11.32 -9.90 5.35
CA TYR A 32 10.43 -8.76 5.51
C TYR A 32 8.98 -9.25 5.43
N LYS A 33 8.12 -8.68 6.27
CA LYS A 33 6.66 -8.86 6.12
C LYS A 33 6.06 -7.81 5.17
N SER A 34 6.89 -6.95 4.61
CA SER A 34 6.47 -5.88 3.70
C SER A 34 6.09 -6.47 2.35
N GLU A 35 4.85 -6.24 1.96
CA GLU A 35 4.21 -6.94 0.82
C GLU A 35 4.38 -6.18 -0.50
N TRP A 36 4.84 -4.91 -0.47
CA TRP A 36 4.82 -4.04 -1.64
C TRP A 36 6.15 -3.35 -1.92
N ILE A 37 6.45 -3.20 -3.21
CA ILE A 37 7.60 -2.46 -3.73
C ILE A 37 7.09 -1.28 -4.56
N ILE A 38 7.53 -0.08 -4.21
CA ILE A 38 7.39 1.11 -5.07
C ILE A 38 8.72 1.33 -5.76
N TYR A 39 8.68 1.67 -7.05
CA TYR A 39 9.87 1.95 -7.84
C TYR A 39 9.72 3.21 -8.67
N VAL A 40 10.85 3.87 -8.90
CA VAL A 40 10.92 5.10 -9.70
C VAL A 40 11.21 4.79 -11.16
N GLU A 41 12.08 3.83 -11.43
CA GLU A 41 12.53 3.54 -12.79
C GLU A 41 12.44 2.06 -13.13
N LYS A 42 12.03 1.78 -14.37
CA LYS A 42 12.01 0.45 -14.97
C LYS A 42 12.79 0.48 -16.27
N SER A 43 13.96 -0.14 -16.27
CA SER A 43 14.80 -0.28 -17.46
C SER A 43 14.43 -1.58 -18.20
N GLY A 44 14.35 -1.50 -19.53
CA GLY A 44 14.09 -2.67 -20.37
C GLY A 44 15.40 -3.21 -20.94
N THR A 45 15.79 -4.43 -20.57
CA THR A 45 16.85 -5.15 -21.28
C THR A 45 16.24 -5.79 -22.52
N ALA A 46 16.94 -5.75 -23.66
CA ALA A 46 16.43 -6.17 -24.97
C ALA A 46 15.79 -7.58 -24.95
N GLY A 47 14.47 -7.63 -24.75
CA GLY A 47 13.58 -8.76 -25.00
C GLY A 47 13.29 -9.74 -23.87
N LEU A 48 14.09 -9.83 -22.80
CA LEU A 48 13.99 -10.96 -21.85
C LEU A 48 13.51 -10.59 -20.44
N SER A 49 13.89 -9.43 -19.93
CA SER A 49 13.52 -8.99 -18.57
C SER A 49 13.58 -7.48 -18.44
N SER A 50 12.80 -6.94 -17.52
CA SER A 50 12.88 -5.54 -17.09
C SER A 50 13.54 -5.48 -15.72
N ASN A 51 14.43 -4.50 -15.51
CA ASN A 51 15.03 -4.27 -14.21
C ASN A 51 14.31 -3.11 -13.51
N ILE A 52 13.98 -3.32 -12.25
CA ILE A 52 13.48 -2.28 -11.36
C ILE A 52 14.70 -1.59 -10.75
N GLU A 53 14.87 -0.32 -11.09
CA GLU A 53 15.89 0.57 -10.54
C GLU A 53 15.24 1.48 -9.49
N HIS A 54 15.98 1.81 -8.42
CA HIS A 54 15.55 2.73 -7.36
C HIS A 54 14.17 2.34 -6.77
N ALA A 55 14.19 1.36 -5.88
CA ALA A 55 12.99 0.81 -5.27
C ALA A 55 13.04 0.85 -3.74
N THR A 56 11.87 1.01 -3.14
CA THR A 56 11.66 1.09 -1.69
C THR A 56 10.55 0.14 -1.30
N LEU A 57 10.74 -0.57 -0.18
CA LEU A 57 9.70 -1.41 0.41
C LEU A 57 8.69 -0.53 1.14
N VAL A 58 7.42 -0.83 0.99
CA VAL A 58 6.35 -0.13 1.71
C VAL A 58 5.37 -1.13 2.31
N SER A 59 4.73 -0.72 3.40
CA SER A 59 3.71 -1.54 4.03
C SER A 59 2.38 -1.46 3.30
N THR A 60 1.55 -2.47 3.53
CA THR A 60 0.17 -2.51 3.03
C THR A 60 -0.67 -1.34 3.53
N LEU A 61 -0.42 -0.87 4.75
CA LEU A 61 -1.08 0.33 5.28
C LEU A 61 -0.74 1.59 4.46
N MET A 62 0.53 1.79 4.11
CA MET A 62 0.93 2.93 3.27
C MET A 62 0.24 2.88 1.90
N VAL A 63 0.19 1.71 1.28
CA VAL A 63 -0.51 1.50 0.00
C VAL A 63 -2.01 1.80 0.16
N ALA A 64 -2.66 1.27 1.18
CA ALA A 64 -4.08 1.50 1.45
C ALA A 64 -4.43 2.97 1.68
N LEU A 65 -3.55 3.73 2.34
CA LEU A 65 -3.75 5.15 2.65
C LEU A 65 -3.45 6.07 1.46
N GLN A 66 -2.44 5.77 0.65
CA GLN A 66 -1.92 6.72 -0.36
C GLN A 66 -2.22 6.34 -1.80
N CYS A 67 -2.44 5.06 -2.12
CA CYS A 67 -2.62 4.60 -3.50
C CYS A 67 -4.09 4.53 -3.92
N GLY A 68 -4.34 4.61 -5.22
CA GLY A 68 -5.69 4.54 -5.79
C GLY A 68 -6.41 5.88 -5.79
N LYS A 69 -6.88 6.30 -6.96
CA LYS A 69 -7.83 7.40 -7.09
C LYS A 69 -9.24 6.95 -6.72
N VAL A 70 -9.60 5.73 -7.07
CA VAL A 70 -10.88 5.09 -6.73
C VAL A 70 -10.61 3.99 -5.72
N ILE A 71 -11.36 4.00 -4.62
CA ILE A 71 -11.28 3.00 -3.57
C ILE A 71 -12.67 2.42 -3.30
N LYS A 72 -12.74 1.10 -3.11
CA LYS A 72 -13.97 0.39 -2.77
C LYS A 72 -13.67 -0.71 -1.75
N LEU A 73 -14.65 -1.03 -0.93
CA LEU A 73 -14.62 -2.20 -0.06
C LEU A 73 -15.63 -3.20 -0.59
N GLU A 74 -15.18 -4.41 -0.90
CA GLU A 74 -16.01 -5.51 -1.38
C GLU A 74 -15.95 -6.66 -0.38
N SER A 75 -17.11 -7.10 0.13
CA SER A 75 -17.20 -8.23 1.06
C SER A 75 -16.72 -9.51 0.39
N ILE A 76 -15.97 -10.33 1.11
CA ILE A 76 -15.61 -11.67 0.64
C ILE A 76 -16.78 -12.58 1.02
N GLU A 77 -17.49 -13.11 0.02
CA GLU A 77 -18.54 -14.10 0.27
C GLU A 77 -17.89 -15.37 0.85
N THR A 78 -18.02 -15.57 2.17
CA THR A 78 -17.65 -16.84 2.80
C THR A 78 -18.86 -17.76 2.79
N THR A 79 -18.77 -18.86 2.04
CA THR A 79 -19.68 -20.00 2.17
C THR A 79 -19.49 -20.59 3.56
N PHE A 80 -20.51 -20.49 4.41
CA PHE A 80 -20.47 -20.97 5.79
C PHE A 80 -20.34 -22.50 5.85
N PRO A 81 -19.35 -23.05 6.56
CA PRO A 81 -19.53 -24.33 7.23
C PRO A 81 -20.38 -24.08 8.48
N GLU A 82 -21.46 -24.83 8.67
CA GLU A 82 -22.48 -24.62 9.72
C GLU A 82 -21.97 -24.72 11.18
N ASP A 83 -20.68 -24.96 11.44
CA ASP A 83 -20.19 -25.42 12.75
C ASP A 83 -18.92 -24.68 13.27
N ILE A 84 -18.84 -23.35 13.21
CA ILE A 84 -17.71 -22.62 13.83
C ILE A 84 -18.20 -21.72 14.98
N ASP A 85 -18.05 -22.23 16.20
CA ASP A 85 -18.22 -21.51 17.47
C ASP A 85 -16.96 -20.68 17.76
N GLY A 86 -16.76 -19.59 17.01
CA GLY A 86 -15.60 -18.70 17.13
C GLY A 86 -15.95 -17.25 16.83
N ASP A 87 -15.12 -16.32 17.32
CA ASP A 87 -15.21 -14.89 17.06
C ASP A 87 -14.91 -14.62 15.56
N TYR A 88 -15.97 -14.69 14.74
CA TYR A 88 -15.88 -14.55 13.30
C TYR A 88 -15.61 -13.09 12.93
N VAL A 89 -14.46 -12.85 12.30
CA VAL A 89 -14.10 -11.53 11.77
C VAL A 89 -14.40 -11.49 10.27
N GLU A 90 -15.46 -10.79 9.89
CA GLU A 90 -15.86 -10.58 8.49
C GLU A 90 -14.69 -10.01 7.68
N GLN A 91 -14.32 -10.68 6.59
CA GLN A 91 -13.22 -10.27 5.72
C GLN A 91 -13.75 -9.54 4.47
N SER A 92 -12.99 -8.56 4.01
CA SER A 92 -13.30 -7.79 2.81
C SER A 92 -12.03 -7.53 1.99
N HIS A 93 -12.22 -7.24 0.70
CA HIS A 93 -11.20 -6.70 -0.18
C HIS A 93 -11.30 -5.18 -0.25
N LEU A 94 -10.24 -4.47 0.12
CA LEU A 94 -10.02 -3.08 -0.26
C LEU A 94 -9.45 -3.03 -1.68
N ILE A 95 -10.21 -2.47 -2.60
CA ILE A 95 -9.87 -2.40 -4.02
C ILE A 95 -9.42 -0.99 -4.36
N LEU A 96 -8.20 -0.85 -4.89
CA LEU A 96 -7.62 0.42 -5.34
C LEU A 96 -7.51 0.42 -6.87
N ASP A 97 -8.11 1.42 -7.52
CA ASP A 97 -8.15 1.61 -8.99
C ASP A 97 -8.52 0.35 -9.80
N SER A 98 -9.35 -0.52 -9.22
CA SER A 98 -9.76 -1.82 -9.81
C SER A 98 -8.60 -2.77 -10.12
N LYS A 99 -7.41 -2.51 -9.57
CA LYS A 99 -6.17 -3.22 -9.92
C LYS A 99 -5.49 -3.82 -8.70
N LEU A 100 -5.39 -3.07 -7.61
CA LEU A 100 -4.84 -3.58 -6.35
C LEU A 100 -5.98 -4.10 -5.48
N ARG A 101 -5.78 -5.27 -4.87
CA ARG A 101 -6.71 -5.85 -3.92
C ARG A 101 -5.93 -6.18 -2.66
N ILE A 102 -6.38 -5.64 -1.54
CA ILE A 102 -5.82 -5.90 -0.21
C ILE A 102 -6.91 -6.62 0.58
N GLN A 103 -6.60 -7.78 1.15
CA GLN A 103 -7.52 -8.46 2.06
C GLN A 103 -7.31 -7.94 3.49
N LEU A 104 -8.40 -7.66 4.19
CA LEU A 104 -8.39 -7.16 5.55
C LEU A 104 -9.75 -7.40 6.22
N ASP A 105 -9.80 -7.21 7.53
CA ASP A 105 -11.06 -7.19 8.25
C ASP A 105 -11.94 -6.00 7.79
N THR A 106 -13.24 -6.25 7.74
CA THR A 106 -14.22 -5.33 7.16
C THR A 106 -14.31 -4.02 7.95
N GLU A 107 -14.16 -4.06 9.27
CA GLU A 107 -14.22 -2.89 10.13
C GLU A 107 -13.00 -1.98 9.96
N SER A 108 -11.81 -2.54 9.86
CA SER A 108 -10.58 -1.83 9.49
C SER A 108 -10.70 -1.22 8.11
N GLY A 109 -11.31 -1.92 7.16
CA GLY A 109 -11.61 -1.39 5.83
C GLY A 109 -12.49 -0.14 5.88
N LYS A 110 -13.59 -0.20 6.63
CA LYS A 110 -14.49 0.96 6.85
C LYS A 110 -13.76 2.13 7.52
N LYS A 111 -12.96 1.86 8.56
CA LYS A 111 -12.17 2.88 9.26
C LYS A 111 -11.12 3.53 8.35
N LEU A 112 -10.47 2.76 7.49
CA LEU A 112 -9.52 3.28 6.49
C LEU A 112 -10.22 4.19 5.48
N LEU A 113 -11.38 3.77 4.96
CA LEU A 113 -12.19 4.62 4.07
C LEU A 113 -12.59 5.94 4.73
N GLN A 114 -13.02 5.88 5.99
CA GLN A 114 -13.39 7.06 6.76
C GLN A 114 -12.19 7.99 6.98
N LEU A 115 -11.02 7.43 7.31
CA LEU A 115 -9.79 8.20 7.51
C LEU A 115 -9.38 8.91 6.22
N ARG A 116 -9.41 8.24 5.06
CA ARG A 116 -9.12 8.87 3.77
C ARG A 116 -10.07 10.03 3.47
N SER A 117 -11.36 9.84 3.68
CA SER A 117 -12.36 10.91 3.53
C SER A 117 -12.09 12.11 4.45
N ASN A 118 -11.65 11.86 5.69
CA ASN A 118 -11.27 12.94 6.61
C ASN A 118 -10.03 13.69 6.11
N ILE A 119 -8.99 12.98 5.63
CA ILE A 119 -7.78 13.57 5.04
C ILE A 119 -8.12 14.43 3.83
N ASP A 120 -8.92 13.92 2.89
CA ASP A 120 -9.34 14.66 1.69
C ASP A 120 -10.10 15.94 2.06
N ARG A 121 -10.99 15.85 3.06
CA ARG A 121 -11.74 17.00 3.55
C ARG A 121 -10.84 18.03 4.23
N GLU A 122 -9.88 17.61 5.04
CA GLU A 122 -8.90 18.50 5.68
C GLU A 122 -8.02 19.17 4.61
N PHE A 123 -7.50 18.38 3.67
CA PHE A 123 -6.67 18.88 2.58
C PHE A 123 -7.42 19.89 1.69
N ALA A 124 -8.69 19.62 1.34
CA ALA A 124 -9.52 20.56 0.58
C ALA A 124 -9.69 21.92 1.31
N LYS A 125 -9.81 21.91 2.64
CA LYS A 125 -9.87 23.16 3.43
C LYS A 125 -8.55 23.91 3.40
N LEU A 126 -7.42 23.20 3.51
CA LEU A 126 -6.08 23.80 3.42
C LEU A 126 -5.86 24.44 2.05
N VAL A 127 -6.21 23.73 0.97
CA VAL A 127 -6.14 24.25 -0.40
C VAL A 127 -7.04 25.48 -0.58
N GLY A 128 -8.27 25.43 -0.07
CA GLY A 128 -9.22 26.54 -0.16
C GLY A 128 -8.78 27.80 0.59
N ARG A 129 -8.16 27.63 1.78
CA ARG A 129 -7.66 28.75 2.60
C ARG A 129 -6.29 29.25 2.17
N ARG A 130 -5.50 28.42 1.46
CA ARG A 130 -4.07 28.65 1.17
C ARG A 130 -3.23 28.95 2.41
N ILE A 131 -3.67 28.48 3.57
CA ILE A 131 -3.00 28.62 4.86
C ILE A 131 -2.81 27.22 5.41
N VAL A 132 -1.56 26.87 5.74
CA VAL A 132 -1.23 25.63 6.44
C VAL A 132 -1.51 25.87 7.92
N ASP A 133 -2.69 25.45 8.37
CA ASP A 133 -3.04 25.49 9.79
C ASP A 133 -2.48 24.24 10.48
N THR A 134 -1.28 24.37 11.04
CA THR A 134 -0.58 23.27 11.72
C THR A 134 -1.25 22.84 13.03
N ALA A 135 -2.17 23.65 13.58
CA ALA A 135 -2.84 23.35 14.83
C ALA A 135 -4.08 22.45 14.66
N TRP A 136 -4.57 22.25 13.43
CA TRP A 136 -5.88 21.64 13.18
C TRP A 136 -5.87 20.61 12.05
N CYS A 137 -5.05 19.56 12.19
CA CYS A 137 -5.15 18.37 11.34
C CYS A 137 -5.09 17.08 12.17
N PRO A 138 -6.20 16.70 12.85
CA PRO A 138 -6.27 15.47 13.64
C PRO A 138 -5.95 14.20 12.83
N SER A 139 -6.30 14.20 11.53
CA SER A 139 -6.02 13.06 10.66
C SER A 139 -4.53 12.81 10.47
N VAL A 140 -3.71 13.88 10.41
CA VAL A 140 -2.24 13.76 10.30
C VAL A 140 -1.65 13.07 11.53
N SER A 141 -2.04 13.50 12.74
CA SER A 141 -1.57 12.86 13.97
C SER A 141 -2.02 11.41 14.09
N TYR A 142 -3.22 11.08 13.61
CA TYR A 142 -3.72 9.70 13.60
C TYR A 142 -2.94 8.83 12.61
N VAL A 143 -2.71 9.31 11.39
CA VAL A 143 -1.90 8.63 10.37
C VAL A 143 -0.48 8.39 10.88
N GLN A 144 0.16 9.37 11.50
CA GLN A 144 1.51 9.22 12.08
C GLN A 144 1.57 8.12 13.14
N LYS A 145 0.58 8.07 14.05
CA LYS A 145 0.50 6.99 15.05
C LYS A 145 0.28 5.63 14.41
N LEU A 146 -0.60 5.56 13.41
CA LEU A 146 -0.92 4.32 12.72
C LEU A 146 0.27 3.78 11.93
N LEU A 147 0.98 4.64 11.19
CA LEU A 147 2.21 4.28 10.47
C LEU A 147 3.34 3.87 11.43
N LYS A 148 3.44 4.52 12.60
CA LYS A 148 4.42 4.13 13.62
C LYS A 148 4.14 2.71 14.15
N LEU A 149 2.89 2.40 14.46
CA LEU A 149 2.51 1.06 14.90
C LEU A 149 2.78 0.04 13.79
N ASP A 150 2.35 0.33 12.57
CA ASP A 150 2.58 -0.54 11.41
C ASP A 150 4.07 -0.79 11.13
N PHE A 151 4.92 0.21 11.32
CA PHE A 151 6.37 0.05 11.25
C PHE A 151 6.91 -0.94 12.29
N GLU A 152 6.45 -0.84 13.55
CA GLU A 152 6.81 -1.78 14.62
C GLU A 152 6.36 -3.23 14.31
N TYR A 153 5.24 -3.42 13.60
CA TYR A 153 4.71 -4.74 13.25
C TYR A 153 5.24 -5.33 11.92
N SER A 154 5.58 -4.48 10.96
CA SER A 154 6.05 -4.88 9.61
C SER A 154 7.52 -5.33 9.61
N GLY A 155 8.29 -4.99 10.64
CA GLY A 155 9.71 -5.33 10.73
C GLY A 155 10.58 -4.53 9.75
N LEU A 156 10.05 -3.46 9.17
CA LEU A 156 10.82 -2.46 8.45
C LEU A 156 11.66 -1.65 9.44
N SER A 157 12.88 -1.29 9.03
CA SER A 157 13.73 -0.33 9.75
C SER A 157 13.83 0.99 8.98
N ASP A 158 14.29 2.06 9.63
CA ASP A 158 14.40 3.39 9.00
C ASP A 158 15.33 3.37 7.78
N ASN A 159 16.24 2.40 7.73
CA ASN A 159 17.16 2.19 6.62
C ASN A 159 16.52 1.48 5.42
N ASP A 160 15.35 0.86 5.61
CA ASP A 160 14.60 0.16 4.55
C ASP A 160 13.63 1.13 3.81
N LEU A 161 13.38 2.31 4.41
CA LEU A 161 12.61 3.42 3.84
C LEU A 161 13.57 4.50 3.33
N VAL A 162 14.13 4.30 2.14
CA VAL A 162 14.95 5.32 1.48
C VAL A 162 14.02 6.24 0.69
N PHE A 163 14.01 7.53 1.04
CA PHE A 163 13.33 8.62 0.32
C PHE A 163 14.22 9.21 -0.76
#